data_AF-A0A8T3T2C6-F1
#
_entry.id   AF-A0A8T3T2C6-F1
#
_cell.length_a   1.000
_cell.length_b   1.000
_cell.length_c   1.000
_cell.angle_alpha   90.00
_cell.angle_beta   90.00
_cell.angle_gamma   90.00
#
_symmetry.space_group_name_H-M   'P 1'
#
loop_
_entity.id
_entity.type
_entity.pdbx_description
1 polymer ?
#
loop_
_entity_poly.entity_id
_entity_poly.type
_entity_poly.pdbx_seq_one_letter_code
_entity_poly.pdbx_strand_id
1 'polypeptide(L)'
;MDYWLRGHDLDDPQVRRIVTEPQPNFLTIVPFTDDVKEPRAIMGKQEADERKGNFNEYEHGYTGDQAMAEASRCLQCTCEAIGHCDLREAAIEYETTLNMAIDERSIQDNPYVGVNHGYGRDETHSFILRDYSRCIDCGRCAQVCKEIVGAGCYDFIGKGFDSLVTTADFVSLNETPCVSCGRCAETCPVGALMPRPRILETYQLDVSRCIFCGICADACPYDALRCGPEFEFSEYQRDLPMLDILEMSDRERPTR
;
A
#
# COMPACT_ATOMS: atom_id res chain seq x y z
N MET A 1 3.45 -9.32 -29.11
CA MET A 1 3.58 -9.08 -30.56
C MET A 1 2.61 -7.94 -30.88
N ASP A 2 3.13 -6.80 -31.34
CA ASP A 2 2.39 -5.52 -31.36
C ASP A 2 1.04 -5.58 -32.09
N TYR A 3 0.05 -4.85 -31.55
CA TYR A 3 -1.35 -4.77 -32.00
C TYR A 3 -1.47 -4.35 -33.49
N TRP A 4 -0.56 -3.48 -33.93
CA TRP A 4 -0.44 -3.04 -35.33
C TRP A 4 -0.03 -4.19 -36.28
N LEU A 5 0.88 -5.08 -35.83
CA LEU A 5 1.30 -6.24 -36.63
C LEU A 5 0.21 -7.31 -36.75
N ARG A 6 -0.85 -7.22 -35.93
CA ARG A 6 -2.05 -8.07 -36.01
C ARG A 6 -3.14 -7.49 -36.91
N GLY A 7 -2.92 -6.31 -37.50
CA GLY A 7 -3.84 -5.69 -38.46
C GLY A 7 -5.02 -4.96 -37.84
N HIS A 8 -4.93 -4.61 -36.56
CA HIS A 8 -5.93 -3.77 -35.89
C HIS A 8 -5.63 -2.28 -36.10
N ASP A 9 -6.69 -1.50 -36.28
CA ASP A 9 -6.61 -0.06 -36.55
C ASP A 9 -6.20 0.71 -35.30
N LEU A 10 -5.31 1.69 -35.45
CA LEU A 10 -4.75 2.46 -34.32
C LEU A 10 -5.76 3.48 -33.77
N ASP A 11 -6.76 3.83 -34.58
CA ASP A 11 -7.78 4.82 -34.25
C ASP A 11 -8.99 4.22 -33.50
N ASP A 12 -9.03 2.90 -33.30
CA ASP A 12 -10.08 2.25 -32.52
C ASP A 12 -9.84 2.51 -31.02
N PRO A 13 -10.73 3.26 -30.32
CA PRO A 13 -10.54 3.55 -28.92
C PRO A 13 -10.56 2.23 -28.14
N GLN A 14 -9.44 1.90 -27.50
CA GLN A 14 -9.37 0.77 -26.58
C GLN A 14 -10.48 0.93 -25.54
N VAL A 15 -11.56 0.14 -25.68
CA VAL A 15 -12.52 0.00 -24.60
C VAL A 15 -11.78 -0.79 -23.54
N ARG A 16 -11.15 -0.10 -22.60
CA ARG A 16 -10.60 -0.70 -21.38
C ARG A 16 -11.67 -1.65 -20.87
N ARG A 17 -11.39 -2.95 -20.91
CA ARG A 17 -12.24 -3.91 -20.25
C ARG A 17 -12.07 -3.62 -18.77
N ILE A 18 -13.00 -2.84 -18.22
CA ILE A 18 -13.12 -2.66 -16.79
C ILE A 18 -13.61 -4.01 -16.25
N VAL A 19 -12.67 -4.93 -16.05
CA VAL A 19 -12.90 -6.09 -15.22
C VAL A 19 -12.88 -5.55 -13.82
N THR A 20 -14.05 -5.34 -13.23
CA THR A 20 -14.17 -5.00 -11.81
C THR A 20 -13.54 -6.14 -11.01
N GLU A 21 -12.29 -5.96 -10.60
CA GLU A 21 -11.64 -6.88 -9.68
C GLU A 21 -12.41 -6.82 -8.35
N PRO A 22 -12.81 -7.98 -7.79
CA PRO A 22 -13.40 -7.99 -6.46
C PRO A 22 -12.37 -7.43 -5.49
N GLN A 23 -12.73 -6.34 -4.80
CA GLN A 23 -11.90 -5.76 -3.76
C GLN A 23 -11.72 -6.81 -2.66
N PRO A 24 -10.49 -7.29 -2.40
CA PRO A 24 -10.28 -8.19 -1.28
C PRO A 24 -10.66 -7.42 0.00
N ASN A 25 -11.37 -8.08 0.89
CA ASN A 25 -11.59 -7.52 2.22
C ASN A 25 -10.24 -7.57 2.94
N PHE A 26 -9.52 -6.45 2.92
CA PHE A 26 -8.24 -6.32 3.59
C PHE A 26 -8.50 -6.44 5.10
N LEU A 27 -8.27 -7.63 5.65
CA LEU A 27 -8.17 -7.79 7.09
C LEU A 27 -7.04 -6.87 7.56
N THR A 28 -7.25 -6.15 8.66
CA THR A 28 -6.23 -5.31 9.32
C THR A 28 -5.09 -6.19 9.82
N ILE A 29 -4.23 -6.57 8.89
CA ILE A 29 -3.03 -7.35 9.10
C ILE A 29 -1.99 -6.54 8.34
N VAL A 30 -1.40 -5.59 9.06
CA VAL A 30 -0.18 -4.92 8.63
C VAL A 30 0.80 -6.05 8.30
N PRO A 31 1.29 -6.20 7.06
CA PRO A 31 2.32 -7.18 6.80
C PRO A 31 3.54 -6.71 7.61
N PHE A 32 4.17 -7.65 8.32
CA PHE A 32 5.34 -7.42 9.20
C PHE A 32 5.04 -6.93 10.62
N THR A 33 4.02 -7.47 11.27
CA THR A 33 4.08 -7.63 12.73
C THR A 33 5.27 -8.52 13.10
N ASP A 34 5.87 -8.33 14.29
CA ASP A 34 6.87 -9.21 14.92
C ASP A 34 6.31 -10.62 15.26
N ASP A 35 5.21 -11.01 14.61
CA ASP A 35 4.48 -12.23 14.88
C ASP A 35 5.32 -13.43 14.48
N VAL A 36 5.48 -14.35 15.42
CA VAL A 36 6.26 -15.57 15.24
C VAL A 36 5.64 -16.37 14.11
N LYS A 37 6.46 -16.68 13.09
CA LYS A 37 6.05 -17.50 11.94
C LYS A 37 5.58 -18.87 12.42
N GLU A 38 4.27 -19.06 12.51
CA GLU A 38 3.70 -20.36 12.87
C GLU A 38 3.92 -21.38 11.75
N PRO A 39 4.16 -22.66 12.10
CA PRO A 39 4.29 -23.72 11.11
C PRO A 39 2.96 -23.93 10.35
N ARG A 40 3.05 -24.21 9.05
CA ARG A 40 1.88 -24.53 8.22
C ARG A 40 1.16 -25.76 8.75
N ALA A 41 -0.17 -25.75 8.68
CA ALA A 41 -0.97 -26.92 9.03
C ALA A 41 -0.63 -28.08 8.10
N ILE A 42 -0.32 -29.23 8.66
CA ILE A 42 -0.10 -30.47 7.88
C ILE A 42 -1.47 -31.13 7.71
N MET A 43 -1.81 -31.51 6.48
CA MET A 43 -3.04 -32.27 6.23
C MET A 43 -3.06 -33.54 7.08
N GLY A 44 -4.21 -33.81 7.70
CA GLY A 44 -4.40 -35.01 8.52
C GLY A 44 -4.22 -36.27 7.66
N LYS A 45 -3.38 -37.19 8.13
CA LYS A 45 -3.11 -38.46 7.45
C LYS A 45 -3.55 -39.61 8.33
N GLN A 46 -4.11 -40.66 7.74
CA GLN A 46 -4.37 -41.88 8.48
C GLN A 46 -3.07 -42.52 8.96
N GLU A 47 -3.11 -43.15 10.13
CA GLU A 47 -1.97 -43.86 10.69
C GLU A 47 -1.61 -45.09 9.87
N ALA A 48 -0.33 -45.45 9.85
CA ALA A 48 0.20 -46.47 8.92
C ALA A 48 -0.43 -47.86 9.09
N ASP A 49 -0.92 -48.19 10.28
CA ASP A 49 -1.56 -49.48 10.56
C ASP A 49 -3.00 -49.56 10.07
N GLU A 50 -3.72 -48.43 10.06
CA GLU A 50 -5.11 -48.35 9.58
C GLU A 50 -5.20 -48.44 8.06
N ARG A 51 -4.17 -47.96 7.36
CA ARG A 51 -4.06 -48.02 5.88
C ARG A 51 -4.05 -49.44 5.31
N LYS A 52 -3.65 -50.44 6.11
CA LYS A 52 -3.44 -51.81 5.63
C LYS A 52 -4.76 -52.58 5.44
N GLY A 53 -5.84 -52.13 6.08
CA GLY A 53 -7.09 -52.90 6.19
C GLY A 53 -8.33 -52.20 5.64
N ASN A 54 -8.22 -50.99 5.12
CA ASN A 54 -9.35 -50.24 4.58
C ASN A 54 -8.99 -49.57 3.24
N PHE A 55 -10.01 -49.17 2.49
CA PHE A 55 -9.88 -48.32 1.30
C PHE A 55 -10.34 -46.89 1.59
N ASN A 56 -10.26 -46.48 2.85
CA ASN A 56 -10.67 -45.15 3.25
C ASN A 56 -9.64 -44.13 2.75
N GLU A 57 -10.09 -42.88 2.63
CA GLU A 57 -9.23 -41.80 2.17
C GLU A 57 -8.04 -41.60 3.12
N TYR A 58 -6.85 -41.63 2.54
CA TYR A 58 -5.59 -41.54 3.29
C TYR A 58 -5.34 -40.12 3.83
N GLU A 59 -5.72 -39.10 3.07
CA GLU A 59 -5.56 -37.68 3.41
C GLU A 59 -6.94 -37.09 3.69
N HIS A 60 -7.20 -36.72 4.94
CA HIS A 60 -8.51 -36.19 5.36
C HIS A 60 -8.75 -34.72 4.97
N GLY A 61 -7.84 -34.13 4.19
CA GLY A 61 -7.82 -32.70 3.88
C GLY A 61 -7.66 -31.82 5.13
N TYR A 62 -7.96 -30.54 4.95
CA TYR A 62 -8.09 -29.59 6.06
C TYR A 62 -9.53 -29.57 6.57
N THR A 63 -9.71 -29.36 7.87
CA THR A 63 -11.02 -28.93 8.38
C THR A 63 -11.38 -27.56 7.81
N GLY A 64 -12.66 -27.19 7.75
CA GLY A 64 -13.08 -25.89 7.22
C GLY A 64 -12.37 -24.70 7.88
N ASP A 65 -12.17 -24.77 9.20
CA ASP A 65 -11.45 -23.74 9.96
C ASP A 65 -9.95 -23.71 9.63
N GLN A 66 -9.31 -24.89 9.48
CA GLN A 66 -7.90 -24.99 9.06
C GLN A 66 -7.71 -24.49 7.62
N ALA A 67 -8.65 -24.79 6.73
CA ALA A 67 -8.63 -24.33 5.35
C ALA A 67 -8.75 -22.80 5.27
N MET A 68 -9.67 -22.22 6.04
CA MET A 68 -9.83 -20.76 6.16
C MET A 68 -8.58 -20.10 6.75
N ALA A 69 -7.99 -20.68 7.79
CA ALA A 69 -6.77 -20.18 8.41
C ALA A 69 -5.57 -20.24 7.44
N GLU A 70 -5.35 -21.36 6.76
CA GLU A 70 -4.23 -21.50 5.81
C GLU A 70 -4.46 -20.66 4.54
N ALA A 71 -5.70 -20.53 4.06
CA ALA A 71 -6.05 -19.62 2.97
C ALA A 71 -5.79 -18.15 3.36
N SER A 72 -6.13 -17.76 4.59
CA SER A 72 -5.83 -16.42 5.10
C SER A 72 -4.33 -16.16 5.21
N ARG A 73 -3.53 -17.17 5.62
CA ARG A 73 -2.06 -17.15 5.61
C ARG A 73 -1.51 -17.00 4.18
N CYS A 74 -2.10 -17.67 3.19
CA CYS A 74 -1.72 -17.51 1.77
C CYS A 74 -2.02 -16.10 1.24
N LEU A 75 -3.09 -15.47 1.72
CA LEU A 75 -3.42 -14.07 1.42
C LEU A 75 -2.59 -13.06 2.22
N GLN A 76 -1.63 -13.50 3.05
CA GLN A 76 -0.80 -12.61 3.88
C GLN A 76 0.36 -11.97 3.11
N CYS A 77 0.74 -12.51 1.94
CA CYS A 77 1.71 -11.89 1.02
C CYS A 77 1.04 -10.86 0.10
N THR A 78 0.21 -9.98 0.64
CA THR A 78 -0.50 -8.99 -0.17
C THR A 78 0.37 -7.78 -0.42
N CYS A 79 0.61 -7.50 -1.71
CA CYS A 79 0.99 -6.16 -2.12
C CYS A 79 -0.18 -5.22 -1.76
N GLU A 80 0.08 -4.16 -0.98
CA GLU A 80 -0.92 -3.15 -0.62
C GLU A 80 -1.50 -2.45 -1.86
N ALA A 81 -0.81 -2.52 -3.02
CA ALA A 81 -1.32 -2.04 -4.31
C ALA A 81 -2.26 -3.02 -5.05
N ILE A 82 -2.70 -4.10 -4.41
CA ILE A 82 -3.68 -5.02 -5.01
C ILE A 82 -4.99 -4.25 -5.31
N GLY A 83 -5.46 -4.37 -6.56
CA GLY A 83 -6.66 -3.70 -7.06
C GLY A 83 -6.42 -2.36 -7.75
N HIS A 84 -5.20 -1.80 -7.68
CA HIS A 84 -4.83 -0.54 -8.35
C HIS A 84 -3.38 -0.53 -8.88
N CYS A 85 -2.84 -1.70 -9.19
CA CYS A 85 -1.49 -1.87 -9.72
C CYS A 85 -1.53 -1.91 -11.25
N ASP A 86 -1.04 -0.84 -11.90
CA ASP A 86 -0.95 -0.72 -13.36
C ASP A 86 -0.14 -1.88 -13.97
N LEU A 87 0.92 -2.33 -13.29
CA LEU A 87 1.75 -3.43 -13.80
C LEU A 87 0.97 -4.75 -13.87
N ARG A 88 0.13 -5.01 -12.87
CA ARG A 88 -0.72 -6.20 -12.86
C ARG A 88 -1.81 -6.09 -13.91
N GLU A 89 -2.46 -4.94 -14.02
CA GLU A 89 -3.49 -4.69 -15.05
C GLU A 89 -2.91 -4.88 -16.45
N ALA A 90 -1.76 -4.25 -16.73
CA ALA A 90 -1.05 -4.41 -18.00
C ALA A 90 -0.62 -5.87 -18.23
N ALA A 91 -0.15 -6.58 -17.21
CA ALA A 91 0.25 -7.98 -17.36
C ALA A 91 -0.92 -8.91 -17.72
N ILE A 92 -2.13 -8.60 -17.25
CA ILE A 92 -3.36 -9.30 -17.62
C ILE A 92 -3.78 -8.91 -19.04
N GLU A 93 -3.82 -7.60 -19.33
CA GLU A 93 -4.25 -7.06 -20.62
C GLU A 93 -3.40 -7.57 -21.79
N TYR A 94 -2.07 -7.54 -21.62
CA TYR A 94 -1.13 -8.02 -22.64
C TYR A 94 -0.85 -9.52 -22.53
N GLU A 95 -1.58 -10.23 -21.66
CA GLU A 95 -1.48 -11.67 -21.45
C GLU A 95 -0.03 -12.13 -21.20
N THR A 96 0.82 -11.32 -20.58
CA THR A 96 2.22 -11.67 -20.32
C THR A 96 2.34 -12.77 -19.27
N THR A 97 1.34 -12.86 -18.39
CA THR A 97 1.18 -13.92 -17.38
C THR A 97 0.47 -15.17 -17.91
N LEU A 98 -0.32 -15.05 -18.99
CA LEU A 98 -1.14 -16.11 -19.57
C LEU A 98 -0.52 -16.78 -20.81
N ASN A 99 0.41 -16.09 -21.50
CA ASN A 99 1.15 -16.64 -22.65
C ASN A 99 2.34 -17.53 -22.25
N MET A 100 2.54 -17.77 -20.95
CA MET A 100 3.49 -18.72 -20.43
C MET A 100 2.83 -20.10 -20.43
N ALA A 101 2.94 -20.80 -21.57
CA ALA A 101 2.58 -22.20 -21.79
C ALA A 101 1.76 -22.82 -20.65
N ILE A 102 0.43 -22.81 -20.77
CA ILE A 102 -0.49 -23.48 -19.85
C ILE A 102 -0.32 -25.00 -20.04
N ASP A 103 0.79 -25.53 -19.56
CA ASP A 103 0.92 -26.91 -19.11
C ASP A 103 0.77 -26.87 -17.59
N GLU A 104 0.26 -27.92 -16.95
CA GLU A 104 -0.12 -27.96 -15.52
C GLU A 104 1.05 -27.65 -14.55
N ARG A 105 2.26 -27.40 -15.06
CA ARG A 105 3.49 -27.05 -14.32
C ARG A 105 3.86 -25.56 -14.37
N SER A 106 3.27 -24.74 -15.23
CA SER A 106 3.79 -23.39 -15.54
C SER A 106 3.51 -22.32 -14.48
N ILE A 107 2.61 -22.56 -13.52
CA ILE A 107 2.41 -21.65 -12.38
C ILE A 107 3.65 -21.62 -11.46
N GLN A 108 4.52 -22.64 -11.52
CA GLN A 108 5.71 -22.73 -10.67
C GLN A 108 7.05 -22.42 -11.36
N ASP A 109 7.10 -22.42 -12.70
CA ASP A 109 8.33 -22.17 -13.44
C ASP A 109 8.37 -20.74 -13.98
N ASN A 110 8.96 -19.82 -13.21
CA ASN A 110 9.37 -18.52 -13.71
C ASN A 110 10.55 -18.72 -14.69
N PRO A 111 10.40 -18.48 -16.01
CA PRO A 111 11.45 -18.65 -17.01
C PRO A 111 12.53 -17.58 -16.87
N TYR A 112 12.25 -16.49 -16.16
CA TYR A 112 13.25 -15.53 -15.74
C TYR A 112 13.96 -16.07 -14.49
N VAL A 113 14.76 -17.10 -14.71
CA VAL A 113 15.70 -17.63 -13.71
C VAL A 113 16.91 -16.71 -13.61
N GLY A 114 17.20 -16.22 -12.40
CA GLY A 114 18.28 -15.26 -12.19
C GLY A 114 18.42 -14.82 -10.73
N VAL A 115 19.38 -13.95 -10.48
CA VAL A 115 19.52 -13.26 -9.20
C VAL A 115 18.46 -12.15 -9.16
N ASN A 116 17.66 -12.12 -8.10
CA ASN A 116 16.74 -11.01 -7.83
C ASN A 116 17.32 -10.16 -6.70
N HIS A 117 17.03 -8.86 -6.71
CA HIS A 117 17.36 -8.01 -5.56
C HIS A 117 16.43 -8.29 -4.38
N GLY A 118 17.02 -8.54 -3.22
CA GLY A 118 16.31 -8.63 -1.94
C GLY A 118 16.55 -7.37 -1.12
N TYR A 119 15.91 -6.27 -1.50
CA TYR A 119 16.00 -5.04 -0.74
C TYR A 119 15.04 -5.07 0.46
N GLY A 120 15.43 -4.39 1.54
CA GLY A 120 14.54 -4.15 2.67
C GLY A 120 13.50 -3.08 2.34
N ARG A 121 12.37 -3.12 3.06
CA ARG A 121 11.40 -2.03 3.07
C ARG A 121 11.99 -0.86 3.86
N ASP A 122 11.95 0.33 3.29
CA ASP A 122 12.33 1.56 3.96
C ASP A 122 11.09 2.22 4.57
N GLU A 123 11.10 2.25 5.90
CA GLU A 123 10.04 2.78 6.76
C GLU A 123 10.51 4.01 7.56
N THR A 124 11.69 4.54 7.23
CA THR A 124 12.29 5.63 8.01
C THR A 124 11.52 6.94 7.93
N HIS A 125 10.82 7.18 6.82
CA HIS A 125 10.04 8.41 6.60
C HIS A 125 8.68 8.38 7.28
N SER A 126 8.27 9.52 7.85
CA SER A 126 7.06 9.58 8.68
C SER A 126 5.75 9.42 7.90
N PHE A 127 5.71 9.73 6.60
CA PHE A 127 4.49 9.75 5.79
C PHE A 127 4.51 8.78 4.60
N ILE A 128 5.68 8.34 4.18
CA ILE A 128 5.87 7.59 2.93
C ILE A 128 6.58 6.31 3.30
N LEU A 129 6.00 5.20 2.88
CA LEU A 129 6.61 3.91 2.97
C LEU A 129 7.16 3.53 1.61
N ARG A 130 8.28 2.82 1.61
CA ARG A 130 8.98 2.46 0.39
C ARG A 130 9.41 1.00 0.37
N ASP A 131 9.14 0.32 -0.73
CA ASP A 131 9.61 -1.04 -1.01
C ASP A 131 10.40 -1.03 -2.32
N TYR A 132 11.73 -1.12 -2.23
CA TYR A 132 12.61 -1.09 -3.40
C TYR A 132 12.46 -2.35 -4.26
N SER A 133 12.14 -3.50 -3.67
CA SER A 133 11.97 -4.76 -4.41
C SER A 133 10.74 -4.76 -5.32
N ARG A 134 9.81 -3.82 -5.13
CA ARG A 134 8.65 -3.63 -6.01
C ARG A 134 8.86 -2.56 -7.08
N CYS A 135 9.96 -1.79 -7.01
CA CYS A 135 10.23 -0.72 -7.95
C CYS A 135 10.59 -1.29 -9.33
N ILE A 136 9.94 -0.79 -10.37
CA ILE A 136 10.24 -1.12 -11.78
C ILE A 136 11.06 -0.04 -12.48
N ASP A 137 11.68 0.87 -11.71
CA ASP A 137 12.54 1.94 -12.20
C ASP A 137 11.91 2.83 -13.29
N CYS A 138 10.59 3.03 -13.21
CA CYS A 138 9.85 3.88 -14.15
C CYS A 138 10.17 5.38 -14.05
N GLY A 139 10.81 5.83 -12.96
CA GLY A 139 11.22 7.22 -12.76
C GLY A 139 10.11 8.23 -12.49
N ARG A 140 8.83 7.84 -12.51
CA ARG A 140 7.67 8.75 -12.31
C ARG A 140 7.78 9.55 -11.00
N CYS A 141 8.21 8.92 -9.91
CA CYS A 141 8.38 9.61 -8.62
C CYS A 141 9.52 10.64 -8.63
N ALA A 142 10.64 10.35 -9.29
CA ALA A 142 11.75 11.27 -9.48
C ALA A 142 11.32 12.48 -10.34
N GLN A 143 10.61 12.21 -11.43
CA GLN A 143 10.09 13.24 -12.31
C GLN A 143 9.10 14.16 -11.59
N VAL A 144 8.08 13.62 -10.92
CA VAL A 144 7.07 14.42 -10.21
C VAL A 144 7.69 15.24 -9.07
N CYS A 145 8.64 14.65 -8.33
CA CYS A 145 9.33 15.34 -7.24
C CYS A 145 10.17 16.52 -7.75
N LYS A 146 10.80 16.38 -8.91
CA LYS A 146 11.65 17.41 -9.53
C LYS A 146 10.85 18.47 -10.29
N GLU A 147 9.92 18.06 -11.14
CA GLU A 147 9.23 18.95 -12.08
C GLU A 147 7.99 19.62 -11.47
N ILE A 148 7.25 18.90 -10.64
CA ILE A 148 5.97 19.40 -10.14
C ILE A 148 6.08 19.98 -8.74
N VAL A 149 6.77 19.27 -7.83
CA VAL A 149 6.95 19.72 -6.44
C VAL A 149 8.15 20.67 -6.33
N GLY A 150 9.19 20.45 -7.14
CA GLY A 150 10.43 21.24 -7.09
C GLY A 150 11.38 20.88 -5.94
N ALA A 151 11.07 19.86 -5.15
CA ALA A 151 11.92 19.41 -4.03
C ALA A 151 13.09 18.52 -4.49
N GLY A 152 12.91 17.79 -5.60
CA GLY A 152 13.99 17.01 -6.23
C GLY A 152 14.64 15.96 -5.32
N CYS A 153 13.89 15.35 -4.39
CA CYS A 153 14.44 14.43 -3.38
C CYS A 153 14.77 13.04 -3.94
N TYR A 154 14.12 12.62 -5.03
CA TYR A 154 14.36 11.34 -5.67
C TYR A 154 15.10 11.53 -6.99
N ASP A 155 16.13 10.72 -7.21
CA ASP A 155 16.81 10.58 -8.50
C ASP A 155 17.29 9.13 -8.70
N PHE A 156 17.74 8.80 -9.90
CA PHE A 156 18.35 7.51 -10.19
C PHE A 156 19.80 7.47 -9.71
N ILE A 157 20.10 6.49 -8.85
CA ILE A 157 21.46 6.19 -8.41
C ILE A 157 21.84 4.80 -8.94
N GLY A 158 23.11 4.61 -9.29
CA GLY A 158 23.59 3.35 -9.84
C GLY A 158 23.36 3.22 -11.35
N LYS A 159 23.57 2.02 -11.88
CA LYS A 159 23.50 1.73 -13.32
C LYS A 159 23.12 0.28 -13.57
N GLY A 160 22.38 0.04 -14.65
CA GLY A 160 22.08 -1.30 -15.15
C GLY A 160 21.17 -2.05 -14.18
N PHE A 161 21.57 -3.25 -13.79
CA PHE A 161 20.81 -4.07 -12.86
C PHE A 161 20.74 -3.42 -11.47
N ASP A 162 21.79 -2.74 -11.01
CA ASP A 162 21.83 -2.09 -9.70
C ASP A 162 21.38 -0.62 -9.75
N SER A 163 20.51 -0.26 -10.70
CA SER A 163 19.85 1.03 -10.65
C SER A 163 18.82 1.05 -9.53
N LEU A 164 18.78 2.16 -8.81
CA LEU A 164 17.84 2.37 -7.73
C LEU A 164 17.38 3.82 -7.83
N VAL A 165 16.08 4.04 -8.01
CA VAL A 165 15.53 5.35 -7.70
C VAL A 165 15.73 5.54 -6.20
N THR A 166 16.38 6.60 -5.72
CA THR A 166 16.51 6.88 -4.29
C THR A 166 16.91 8.33 -3.98
N THR A 167 17.06 8.65 -2.70
CA THR A 167 17.59 9.91 -2.18
C THR A 167 19.11 9.95 -2.31
N ALA A 168 19.68 11.15 -2.41
CA ALA A 168 21.13 11.33 -2.38
C ALA A 168 21.71 10.69 -1.10
N ASP A 169 22.86 10.02 -1.22
CA ASP A 169 23.56 9.35 -0.11
C ASP A 169 22.75 8.27 0.64
N PHE A 170 21.64 7.78 0.07
CA PHE A 170 20.75 6.78 0.69
C PHE A 170 20.23 7.20 2.08
N VAL A 171 20.12 8.51 2.32
CA VAL A 171 19.58 9.03 3.57
C VAL A 171 18.06 8.91 3.62
N SER A 172 17.50 8.90 4.82
CA SER A 172 16.05 8.92 4.99
C SER A 172 15.46 10.15 4.30
N LEU A 173 14.27 10.01 3.72
CA LEU A 173 13.55 11.13 3.11
C LEU A 173 13.28 12.26 4.12
N ASN A 174 13.26 11.97 5.43
CA ASN A 174 13.13 12.99 6.49
C ASN A 174 14.33 13.95 6.55
N GLU A 175 15.50 13.51 6.10
CA GLU A 175 16.74 14.31 6.10
C GLU A 175 16.93 15.08 4.78
N THR A 176 15.97 14.95 3.86
CA THR A 176 15.98 15.63 2.56
C THR A 176 15.03 16.83 2.56
N PRO A 177 15.05 17.69 1.53
CA PRO A 177 14.08 18.79 1.35
C PRO A 177 12.62 18.35 1.11
N CYS A 178 12.26 17.12 1.45
CA CYS A 178 10.93 16.58 1.21
C CYS A 178 9.89 17.27 2.08
N VAL A 179 8.86 17.81 1.43
CA VAL A 179 7.71 18.45 2.11
C VAL A 179 6.58 17.47 2.41
N SER A 180 6.82 16.16 2.31
CA SER A 180 5.81 15.11 2.56
C SER A 180 4.50 15.25 1.76
N CYS A 181 4.58 15.75 0.52
CA CYS A 181 3.40 16.05 -0.32
C CYS A 181 2.62 14.82 -0.84
N GLY A 182 3.11 13.59 -0.67
CA GLY A 182 2.39 12.37 -1.09
C GLY A 182 2.40 12.04 -2.59
N ARG A 183 2.70 12.99 -3.48
CA ARG A 183 2.60 12.80 -4.94
C ARG A 183 3.43 11.66 -5.51
N CYS A 184 4.55 11.32 -4.87
CA CYS A 184 5.38 10.20 -5.27
C CYS A 184 4.70 8.84 -5.05
N ALA A 185 3.87 8.72 -4.01
CA ALA A 185 3.07 7.54 -3.73
C ALA A 185 1.86 7.45 -4.67
N GLU A 186 1.17 8.58 -4.90
CA GLU A 186 0.02 8.64 -5.82
C GLU A 186 0.38 8.26 -7.26
N THR A 187 1.57 8.63 -7.73
CA THR A 187 1.99 8.38 -9.11
C THR A 187 2.63 6.98 -9.28
N CYS A 188 2.82 6.22 -8.20
CA CYS A 188 3.51 4.94 -8.26
C CYS A 188 2.62 3.86 -8.89
N PRO A 189 3.02 3.23 -10.02
CA PRO A 189 2.19 2.25 -10.73
C PRO A 189 2.14 0.86 -10.06
N VAL A 190 3.04 0.57 -9.13
CA VAL A 190 3.35 -0.80 -8.66
C VAL A 190 3.25 -0.99 -7.14
N GLY A 191 3.00 0.09 -6.40
CA GLY A 191 3.03 0.06 -4.93
C GLY A 191 4.43 -0.01 -4.31
N ALA A 192 5.46 0.47 -5.02
CA ALA A 192 6.81 0.62 -4.47
C ALA A 192 6.92 1.82 -3.53
N LEU A 193 6.09 2.85 -3.74
CA LEU A 193 5.94 4.00 -2.85
C LEU A 193 4.47 4.10 -2.47
N MET A 194 4.19 4.15 -1.18
CA MET A 194 2.83 4.13 -0.66
C MET A 194 2.71 5.08 0.53
N PRO A 195 1.53 5.67 0.78
CA PRO A 195 1.31 6.40 2.01
C PRO A 195 1.46 5.43 3.19
N ARG A 196 2.23 5.81 4.20
CA ARG A 196 2.34 4.99 5.41
C ARG A 196 0.96 4.96 6.10
N PRO A 197 0.37 3.78 6.38
CA PRO A 197 -0.89 3.72 7.09
C PRO A 197 -0.72 4.35 8.47
N ARG A 198 -1.63 5.26 8.82
CA ARG A 198 -1.64 5.92 10.11
C ARG A 198 -2.86 5.48 10.89
N ILE A 199 -2.60 4.98 12.07
CA ILE A 199 -3.62 4.71 13.07
C ILE A 199 -3.59 5.90 14.01
N LEU A 200 -4.68 6.66 14.06
CA LEU A 200 -4.82 7.74 15.01
C LEU A 200 -5.09 7.12 16.39
N GLU A 201 -4.06 7.02 17.22
CA GLU A 201 -4.23 6.52 18.59
C GLU A 201 -4.82 7.59 19.51
N THR A 202 -4.32 8.82 19.43
CA THR A 202 -4.82 9.95 20.20
C THR A 202 -4.78 11.23 19.35
N TYR A 203 -5.76 12.10 19.56
CA TYR A 203 -5.80 13.43 18.96
C TYR A 203 -5.85 14.47 20.08
N GLN A 204 -4.90 15.39 20.08
CA GLN A 204 -4.85 16.51 21.02
C GLN A 204 -4.79 17.81 20.23
N LEU A 205 -5.85 18.61 20.35
CA LEU A 205 -5.90 19.97 19.81
C LEU A 205 -5.80 20.96 20.98
N ASP A 206 -4.73 21.75 20.98
CA ASP A 206 -4.61 22.87 21.89
C ASP A 206 -5.38 24.07 21.31
N VAL A 207 -6.62 24.23 21.76
CA VAL A 207 -7.51 25.31 21.30
C VAL A 207 -6.94 26.68 21.63
N SER A 208 -6.10 26.81 22.67
CA SER A 208 -5.45 28.09 23.02
C SER A 208 -4.44 28.57 21.98
N ARG A 209 -3.91 27.65 21.16
CA ARG A 209 -2.96 27.94 20.06
C ARG A 209 -3.61 27.84 18.68
N CYS A 210 -4.86 27.41 18.61
CA CYS A 210 -5.58 27.27 17.36
C CYS A 210 -5.89 28.65 16.78
N ILE A 211 -5.52 28.87 15.52
CA ILE A 211 -5.87 30.08 14.76
C ILE A 211 -7.11 29.88 13.87
N PHE A 212 -7.85 28.78 14.08
CA PHE A 212 -9.05 28.43 13.33
C PHE A 212 -8.85 28.35 11.80
N CYS A 213 -7.68 27.89 11.35
CA CYS A 213 -7.35 27.83 9.91
C CYS A 213 -8.02 26.67 9.13
N GLY A 214 -8.67 25.71 9.82
CA GLY A 214 -9.37 24.60 9.17
C GLY A 214 -8.48 23.47 8.61
N ILE A 215 -7.15 23.64 8.56
CA ILE A 215 -6.22 22.64 7.98
C ILE A 215 -6.35 21.26 8.64
N CYS A 216 -6.63 21.20 9.95
CA CYS A 216 -6.81 19.93 10.65
C CYS A 216 -8.12 19.21 10.27
N ALA A 217 -9.19 19.96 9.97
CA ALA A 217 -10.44 19.38 9.49
C ALA A 217 -10.27 18.83 8.08
N ASP A 218 -9.62 19.58 7.20
CA ASP A 218 -9.34 19.16 5.82
C ASP A 218 -8.40 17.96 5.74
N ALA A 219 -7.43 17.87 6.64
CA ALA A 219 -6.48 16.76 6.71
C ALA A 219 -7.11 15.47 7.27
N CYS A 220 -8.31 15.52 7.86
CA CYS A 220 -8.92 14.37 8.50
C CYS A 220 -9.60 13.46 7.45
N PRO A 221 -9.10 12.23 7.20
CA PRO A 221 -9.68 11.35 6.18
C PRO A 221 -11.04 10.75 6.58
N TYR A 222 -11.40 10.83 7.86
CA TYR A 222 -12.63 10.28 8.43
C TYR A 222 -13.66 11.35 8.81
N ASP A 223 -13.41 12.62 8.49
CA ASP A 223 -14.30 13.75 8.83
C ASP A 223 -14.66 13.80 10.34
N ALA A 224 -13.73 13.36 11.19
CA ALA A 224 -13.87 13.34 12.65
C ALA A 224 -13.72 14.74 13.27
N LEU A 225 -13.16 15.67 12.52
CA LEU A 225 -12.91 17.06 12.91
C LEU A 225 -13.75 17.97 12.04
N ARG A 226 -14.54 18.85 12.67
CA ARG A 226 -15.35 19.85 11.97
C ARG A 226 -15.14 21.22 12.56
N CYS A 227 -14.99 22.22 11.70
CA CYS A 227 -15.01 23.61 12.12
C CYS A 227 -16.46 24.01 12.45
N GLY A 228 -16.73 24.21 13.74
CA GLY A 228 -18.00 24.75 14.21
C GLY A 228 -18.16 26.24 13.90
N PRO A 229 -19.32 26.85 14.24
CA PRO A 229 -19.59 28.28 14.06
C PRO A 229 -18.78 29.20 15.00
N GLU A 230 -17.76 28.68 15.66
CA GLU A 230 -16.93 29.33 16.68
C GLU A 230 -15.92 30.33 16.09
N PHE A 231 -16.16 30.85 14.87
CA PHE A 231 -15.33 31.88 14.22
C PHE A 231 -15.28 33.19 15.03
N GLU A 232 -16.19 33.37 15.97
CA GLU A 232 -16.23 34.53 16.89
C GLU A 232 -14.97 34.66 17.75
N PHE A 233 -14.19 33.59 17.92
CA PHE A 233 -12.91 33.59 18.64
C PHE A 233 -11.70 33.93 17.75
N SER A 234 -11.89 34.17 16.44
CA SER A 234 -10.80 34.58 15.56
C SER A 234 -10.47 36.07 15.75
N GLU A 235 -9.36 36.35 16.43
CA GLU A 235 -8.87 37.71 16.66
C GLU A 235 -7.53 37.98 15.97
N TYR A 236 -7.31 39.24 15.55
CA TYR A 236 -6.07 39.66 14.86
C TYR A 236 -4.89 39.93 15.80
N GLN A 237 -5.14 39.92 17.11
CA GLN A 237 -4.18 40.21 18.16
C GLN A 237 -4.00 38.98 19.06
N ARG A 238 -2.74 38.57 19.29
CA ARG A 238 -2.42 37.34 20.05
C ARG A 238 -2.80 37.42 21.53
N ASP A 239 -2.99 38.63 22.02
CA ASP A 239 -3.32 38.99 23.40
C ASP A 239 -4.83 38.93 23.69
N LEU A 240 -5.67 38.77 22.67
CA LEU A 240 -7.12 38.95 22.80
C LEU A 240 -8.04 37.74 22.59
N PRO A 241 -7.64 36.51 22.21
CA PRO A 241 -8.55 35.40 22.42
C PRO A 241 -8.59 35.08 23.91
N MET A 242 -9.43 35.80 24.67
CA MET A 242 -9.77 35.49 26.06
C MET A 242 -10.68 34.27 26.06
N LEU A 243 -10.10 33.10 25.76
CA LEU A 243 -10.74 31.81 25.92
C LEU A 243 -10.76 31.51 27.43
N ASP A 244 -11.91 31.65 28.08
CA ASP A 244 -12.10 31.14 29.43
C ASP A 244 -12.17 29.62 29.38
N ILE A 245 -11.03 28.99 29.66
CA ILE A 245 -10.84 27.54 29.61
C ILE A 245 -11.79 26.83 30.59
N LEU A 246 -12.14 27.47 31.72
CA LEU A 246 -13.09 26.92 32.69
C LEU A 246 -14.51 26.94 32.10
N GLU A 247 -14.91 28.08 31.53
CA GLU A 247 -16.24 28.22 30.91
C GLU A 247 -16.44 27.29 29.70
N MET A 248 -15.37 27.05 28.92
CA MET A 248 -15.40 26.10 27.79
C MET A 248 -15.41 24.63 28.21
N SER A 249 -14.85 24.31 29.37
CA SER A 249 -14.90 22.96 29.96
C SER A 249 -16.31 22.63 30.47
N ASP A 250 -17.05 23.64 30.93
CA ASP A 250 -18.38 23.48 31.52
C ASP A 250 -19.51 23.40 30.47
N ARG A 251 -19.23 23.69 29.20
CA ARG A 251 -20.19 23.57 28.10
C ARG A 251 -20.37 22.09 27.72
N GLU A 252 -21.58 21.58 27.87
CA GLU A 252 -21.96 20.26 27.34
C GLU A 252 -21.79 20.26 25.81
N ARG A 253 -20.74 19.60 25.33
CA ARG A 253 -20.59 19.31 23.91
C ARG A 253 -21.50 18.12 23.59
N PRO A 254 -22.50 18.24 22.71
CA PRO A 254 -23.26 17.08 22.29
C PRO A 254 -22.30 16.11 21.60
N THR A 255 -21.90 15.06 22.30
CA THR A 255 -21.23 13.92 21.69
C THR A 255 -22.25 13.23 20.80
N ARG A 256 -22.01 13.25 19.50
CA ARG A 256 -22.81 12.51 18.53
C ARG A 256 -22.17 11.17 18.24
#